data_AF-A0A3L8C040-F1
#
_entry.id   AF-A0A3L8C040-F1
#
_cell.length_a   1.000
_cell.length_b   1.000
_cell.length_c   1.000
_cell.angle_alpha   90.00
_cell.angle_beta   90.00
_cell.angle_gamma   90.00
#
_symmetry.space_group_name_H-M   'P 1'
#
loop_
_entity.id
_entity.type
_entity.pdbx_description
1 polymer ?
#
loop_
_entity_poly.entity_id
_entity_poly.type
_entity_poly.pdbx_seq_one_letter_code
_entity_poly.pdbx_strand_id
1 'polypeptide(L)'
;MVGSVTQYQLKPKQDQVSIRIHIKPEYAGLVSKQSRFWNVSGIKASADLSGVKVQTESLLSVVQGGITFDTPALSEANRPADNEDTFTLYADYEAAQRGVQATITFRPPESLEPGKTKVMFKGFEVGLVQSVEFSEDDASVTAEVSFHPEAEPYLTTATRFWLVKPEVSLKGVSALETLVTGNQIAMEMKKADKAEPSRSFTALKEAPKVDYSRPGLHLKLESAELSSVSRGTPVLYRQVQVGEVQAVSLSRSRNSVIADITIEPEYAALVNDHSRFWKASGIAVSGSITNLKVRAESLTSIVQGGIAFYNPDQGSGKKIRNGHVFNLYDDYDLARENGVAVRIRLPGSQGLEEGTLIKYQGFTVGEVKRIELNPDLSGVTAHALIRKYPRKFAVQGSQFWLVHPTIGITGASNLDTLLKGQYLEVQPGDGDARYDFVALSAPAPVTKPNTGLNVVLKSPRLASIREGLRVYYRDIVVGSVTGYELGPMADEVLVYVNIEPPYDVLVRPGTRFWNASGVNIDVGLFSGASIKTESLESILAGGISFATPETRQSTAPVQNGEVFTLYSEANEEWLRWKPRISLK
;
A
#
# COMPACT_ATOMS: atom_id res chain seq x y z
N MET A 1 27.09 -20.34 -53.63
CA MET A 1 27.36 -19.27 -54.61
C MET A 1 26.85 -19.74 -55.97
N VAL A 2 25.80 -19.09 -56.48
CA VAL A 2 25.08 -19.49 -57.71
C VAL A 2 25.47 -18.69 -58.96
N GLY A 3 26.33 -17.68 -58.78
CA GLY A 3 26.81 -16.80 -59.84
C GLY A 3 27.93 -15.88 -59.36
N SER A 4 28.38 -14.97 -60.21
CA SER A 4 29.44 -14.00 -59.93
C SER A 4 29.17 -12.66 -60.60
N VAL A 5 29.61 -11.55 -59.98
CA VAL A 5 29.68 -10.24 -60.65
C VAL A 5 30.75 -10.29 -61.73
N THR A 6 30.43 -9.92 -62.96
CA THR A 6 31.35 -9.96 -64.10
C THR A 6 31.81 -8.57 -64.55
N GLN A 7 30.99 -7.54 -64.32
CA GLN A 7 31.32 -6.17 -64.74
C GLN A 7 30.55 -5.14 -63.92
N TYR A 8 31.16 -3.97 -63.69
CA TYR A 8 30.47 -2.77 -63.22
C TYR A 8 30.73 -1.63 -64.21
N GLN A 9 29.72 -0.82 -64.48
CA GLN A 9 29.82 0.33 -65.38
C GLN A 9 29.07 1.52 -64.78
N LEU A 10 29.77 2.63 -64.62
CA LEU A 10 29.15 3.91 -64.24
C LEU A 10 28.33 4.42 -65.42
N LYS A 11 27.09 4.86 -65.17
CA LYS A 11 26.24 5.58 -66.15
C LYS A 11 26.14 7.04 -65.72
N PRO A 12 27.11 7.91 -66.08
CA PRO A 12 27.26 9.25 -65.47
C PRO A 12 26.09 10.19 -65.74
N LYS A 13 25.33 9.96 -66.81
CA LYS A 13 24.16 10.77 -67.18
C LYS A 13 22.88 10.39 -66.41
N GLN A 14 22.91 9.30 -65.64
CA GLN A 14 21.74 8.74 -64.94
C GLN A 14 21.95 8.58 -63.43
N ASP A 15 23.11 9.02 -62.91
CA ASP A 15 23.51 8.85 -61.50
C ASP A 15 23.34 7.40 -60.99
N GLN A 16 23.68 6.42 -61.86
CA GLN A 16 23.48 4.99 -61.61
C GLN A 16 24.74 4.18 -61.91
N VAL A 17 24.90 3.08 -61.18
CA VAL A 17 25.90 2.03 -61.44
C VAL A 17 25.18 0.81 -62.01
N SER A 18 25.57 0.35 -63.18
CA SER A 18 25.10 -0.92 -63.75
C SER A 18 26.05 -2.03 -63.32
N ILE A 19 25.52 -3.06 -62.68
CA ILE A 19 26.29 -4.24 -62.26
C ILE A 19 25.80 -5.42 -63.08
N ARG A 20 26.68 -6.03 -63.88
CA ARG A 20 26.39 -7.25 -64.62
C ARG A 20 26.79 -8.45 -63.78
N ILE A 21 25.86 -9.36 -63.59
CA ILE A 21 26.07 -10.63 -62.90
C ILE A 21 25.92 -11.77 -63.90
N HIS A 22 26.69 -12.84 -63.71
CA HIS A 22 26.54 -14.09 -64.44
C HIS A 22 26.06 -15.16 -63.47
N ILE A 23 24.85 -15.68 -63.72
CA ILE A 23 24.28 -16.81 -62.98
C ILE A 23 24.58 -18.07 -63.77
N LYS A 24 25.05 -19.13 -63.08
CA LYS A 24 25.43 -20.37 -63.77
C LYS A 24 24.18 -21.02 -64.40
N PRO A 25 24.32 -21.70 -65.56
CA PRO A 25 23.19 -22.27 -66.30
C PRO A 25 22.25 -23.13 -65.45
N GLU A 26 22.80 -23.94 -64.54
CA GLU A 26 22.03 -24.82 -63.65
C GLU A 26 21.14 -24.08 -62.63
N TYR A 27 21.41 -22.80 -62.37
CA TYR A 27 20.64 -21.95 -61.45
C TYR A 27 19.84 -20.85 -62.16
N ALA A 28 19.92 -20.74 -63.49
CA ALA A 28 19.23 -19.69 -64.23
C ALA A 28 17.70 -19.71 -64.01
N GLY A 29 17.13 -20.91 -63.86
CA GLY A 29 15.70 -21.10 -63.56
C GLY A 29 15.26 -20.64 -62.17
N LEU A 30 16.20 -20.28 -61.28
CA LEU A 30 15.87 -19.69 -59.98
C LEU A 30 15.53 -18.21 -60.08
N VAL A 31 15.82 -17.54 -61.19
CA VAL A 31 15.51 -16.12 -61.37
C VAL A 31 14.29 -15.94 -62.25
N SER A 32 13.35 -15.14 -61.76
CA SER A 32 12.11 -14.75 -62.41
C SER A 32 12.05 -13.24 -62.65
N LYS A 33 11.09 -12.80 -63.49
CA LYS A 33 10.80 -11.38 -63.72
C LYS A 33 10.45 -10.60 -62.44
N GLN A 34 10.06 -11.27 -61.36
CA GLN A 34 9.75 -10.65 -60.06
C GLN A 34 10.83 -10.87 -59.00
N SER A 35 11.98 -11.42 -59.37
CA SER A 35 13.09 -11.60 -58.43
C SER A 35 13.60 -10.26 -57.93
N ARG A 36 14.04 -10.24 -56.67
CA ARG A 36 14.59 -9.05 -56.04
C ARG A 36 15.98 -9.33 -55.55
N PHE A 37 16.89 -8.43 -55.86
CA PHE A 37 18.31 -8.55 -55.58
C PHE A 37 18.68 -7.54 -54.50
N TRP A 38 19.47 -7.93 -53.50
CA TRP A 38 20.01 -6.99 -52.52
C TRP A 38 21.47 -7.23 -52.22
N ASN A 39 22.12 -6.17 -51.78
CA ASN A 39 23.50 -6.20 -51.35
C ASN A 39 23.62 -6.85 -49.95
N VAL A 40 24.55 -7.77 -49.80
CA VAL A 40 24.93 -8.39 -48.51
C VAL A 40 26.40 -8.12 -48.15
N SER A 41 26.99 -7.10 -48.79
CA SER A 41 28.38 -6.69 -48.56
C SER A 41 28.49 -5.79 -47.33
N GLY A 42 29.49 -6.08 -46.47
CA GLY A 42 29.85 -5.23 -45.34
C GLY A 42 29.29 -5.66 -43.98
N ILE A 43 29.65 -4.91 -42.94
CA ILE A 43 29.20 -5.11 -41.56
C ILE A 43 28.09 -4.11 -41.28
N LYS A 44 26.87 -4.60 -40.99
CA LYS A 44 25.82 -3.74 -40.43
C LYS A 44 26.00 -3.67 -38.92
N ALA A 45 26.39 -2.50 -38.45
CA ALA A 45 26.42 -2.15 -37.03
C ALA A 45 25.33 -1.12 -36.77
N SER A 46 24.34 -1.49 -35.97
CA SER A 46 23.39 -0.53 -35.39
C SER A 46 23.75 -0.32 -33.93
N ALA A 47 23.79 0.94 -33.50
CA ALA A 47 23.96 1.32 -32.11
C ALA A 47 22.65 1.92 -31.62
N ASP A 48 22.04 1.26 -30.65
CA ASP A 48 20.91 1.81 -29.89
C ASP A 48 21.31 1.92 -28.41
N LEU A 49 20.42 2.48 -27.59
CA LEU A 49 20.66 2.66 -26.15
C LEU A 49 20.75 1.33 -25.38
N SER A 50 20.36 0.22 -26.00
CA SER A 50 20.45 -1.15 -25.47
C SER A 50 21.76 -1.87 -25.85
N GLY A 51 22.57 -1.29 -26.75
CA GLY A 51 23.91 -1.76 -27.10
C GLY A 51 24.21 -1.75 -28.60
N VAL A 52 25.33 -2.35 -28.97
CA VAL A 52 25.73 -2.49 -30.37
C VAL A 52 25.33 -3.86 -30.87
N LYS A 53 24.40 -3.90 -31.84
CA LYS A 53 24.01 -5.14 -32.52
C LYS A 53 24.78 -5.24 -33.83
N VAL A 54 25.62 -6.27 -33.93
CA VAL A 54 26.40 -6.56 -35.15
C VAL A 54 25.82 -7.81 -35.79
N GLN A 55 25.21 -7.67 -36.96
CA GLN A 55 24.75 -8.80 -37.76
C GLN A 55 25.77 -9.08 -38.87
N THR A 56 26.23 -10.33 -38.94
CA THR A 56 27.11 -10.81 -40.01
C THR A 56 26.46 -12.01 -40.69
N GLU A 57 26.00 -11.86 -41.93
CA GLU A 57 25.28 -12.94 -42.63
C GLU A 57 26.24 -14.02 -43.19
N SER A 58 27.51 -13.69 -43.47
CA SER A 58 28.57 -14.67 -43.77
C SER A 58 29.95 -14.00 -43.73
N LEU A 59 30.95 -14.66 -43.10
CA LEU A 59 32.35 -14.19 -43.05
C LEU A 59 32.97 -13.97 -44.44
N LEU A 60 32.51 -14.68 -45.48
CA LEU A 60 32.99 -14.50 -46.86
C LEU A 60 32.44 -13.22 -47.51
N SER A 61 31.19 -12.84 -47.21
CA SER A 61 30.54 -11.63 -47.75
C SER A 61 31.12 -10.34 -47.14
N VAL A 62 31.70 -10.41 -45.94
CA VAL A 62 32.35 -9.28 -45.27
C VAL A 62 33.62 -8.82 -45.99
N VAL A 63 34.36 -9.74 -46.62
CA VAL A 63 35.67 -9.46 -47.24
C VAL A 63 35.55 -9.23 -48.75
N GLN A 64 34.68 -9.97 -49.44
CA GLN A 64 34.57 -9.93 -50.91
C GLN A 64 33.31 -9.20 -51.41
N GLY A 65 32.35 -8.92 -50.53
CA GLY A 65 31.02 -8.48 -50.91
C GLY A 65 30.17 -9.61 -51.52
N GLY A 66 28.87 -9.37 -51.62
CA GLY A 66 27.92 -10.34 -52.19
C GLY A 66 26.59 -9.71 -52.59
N ILE A 67 25.92 -10.34 -53.54
CA ILE A 67 24.54 -10.04 -53.95
C ILE A 67 23.72 -11.31 -53.72
N THR A 68 22.61 -11.18 -52.99
CA THR A 68 21.62 -12.24 -52.80
C THR A 68 20.34 -11.88 -53.54
N PHE A 69 19.52 -12.87 -53.85
CA PHE A 69 18.18 -12.64 -54.37
C PHE A 69 17.16 -13.58 -53.75
N ASP A 70 15.90 -13.16 -53.80
CA ASP A 70 14.72 -13.96 -53.52
C ASP A 70 13.78 -13.93 -54.73
N THR A 71 13.09 -15.04 -54.93
CA THR A 71 12.22 -15.27 -56.08
C THR A 71 10.88 -15.81 -55.59
N PRO A 72 9.81 -15.02 -55.69
CA PRO A 72 8.46 -15.49 -55.40
C PRO A 72 8.09 -16.69 -56.26
N ALA A 73 7.14 -17.50 -55.80
CA ALA A 73 6.68 -18.67 -56.55
C ALA A 73 6.32 -18.33 -58.01
N LEU A 74 6.76 -19.18 -58.94
CA LEU A 74 6.48 -19.01 -60.37
C LEU A 74 4.98 -19.15 -60.64
N SER A 75 4.45 -18.30 -61.50
CA SER A 75 3.05 -18.29 -61.93
C SER A 75 2.96 -17.73 -63.36
N GLU A 76 1.78 -17.74 -63.98
CA GLU A 76 1.62 -17.09 -65.29
C GLU A 76 2.02 -15.61 -65.29
N ALA A 77 1.87 -14.93 -64.14
CA ALA A 77 2.25 -13.55 -63.89
C ALA A 77 3.72 -13.38 -63.41
N ASN A 78 4.43 -14.48 -63.15
CA ASN A 78 5.81 -14.49 -62.66
C ASN A 78 6.61 -15.58 -63.38
N ARG A 79 7.05 -15.28 -64.61
CA ARG A 79 7.82 -16.19 -65.48
C ARG A 79 9.32 -16.08 -65.23
N PRO A 80 10.14 -17.08 -65.64
CA PRO A 80 11.59 -16.99 -65.59
C PRO A 80 12.11 -15.70 -66.26
N ALA A 81 13.22 -15.17 -65.74
CA ALA A 81 13.88 -14.02 -66.32
C ALA A 81 14.58 -14.38 -67.62
N ASP A 82 14.65 -13.43 -68.55
CA ASP A 82 15.41 -13.56 -69.79
C ASP A 82 16.82 -13.00 -69.58
N ASN A 83 17.78 -13.46 -70.40
CA ASN A 83 19.14 -12.94 -70.34
C ASN A 83 19.17 -11.43 -70.65
N GLU A 84 19.99 -10.67 -69.92
CA GLU A 84 20.06 -9.19 -69.94
C GLU A 84 18.85 -8.45 -69.34
N ASP A 85 17.91 -9.14 -68.68
CA ASP A 85 16.91 -8.46 -67.85
C ASP A 85 17.57 -7.60 -66.76
N THR A 86 17.00 -6.42 -66.52
CA THR A 86 17.49 -5.47 -65.53
C THR A 86 16.67 -5.54 -64.26
N PHE A 87 17.36 -5.59 -63.11
CA PHE A 87 16.75 -5.62 -61.78
C PHE A 87 17.30 -4.47 -60.92
N THR A 88 16.48 -3.98 -60.00
CA THR A 88 16.94 -3.07 -58.94
C THR A 88 17.77 -3.86 -57.92
N LEU A 89 18.98 -3.37 -57.64
CA LEU A 89 19.79 -3.85 -56.53
C LEU A 89 19.45 -3.02 -55.28
N TYR A 90 18.72 -3.60 -54.35
CA TYR A 90 18.36 -2.98 -53.08
C TYR A 90 19.55 -2.94 -52.12
N ALA A 91 19.53 -1.97 -51.21
CA ALA A 91 20.60 -1.80 -50.22
C ALA A 91 20.72 -3.00 -49.27
N ASP A 92 19.61 -3.67 -48.96
CA ASP A 92 19.53 -4.83 -48.08
C ASP A 92 18.22 -5.63 -48.27
N TYR A 93 18.08 -6.69 -47.50
CA TYR A 93 16.91 -7.58 -47.53
C TYR A 93 15.59 -6.86 -47.22
N GLU A 94 15.58 -5.93 -46.27
CA GLU A 94 14.38 -5.24 -45.82
C GLU A 94 13.86 -4.28 -46.90
N ALA A 95 14.77 -3.51 -47.53
CA ALA A 95 14.45 -2.68 -48.69
C ALA A 95 14.02 -3.51 -49.92
N ALA A 96 14.48 -4.76 -50.01
CA ALA A 96 14.07 -5.68 -51.07
C ALA A 96 12.67 -6.27 -50.83
N GLN A 97 12.17 -6.40 -49.61
CA GLN A 97 10.81 -6.91 -49.41
C GLN A 97 9.77 -5.94 -50.00
N ARG A 98 8.73 -6.48 -50.67
CA ARG A 98 7.58 -5.67 -51.09
C ARG A 98 6.69 -5.45 -49.88
N GLY A 99 6.77 -4.28 -49.26
CA GLY A 99 5.76 -3.89 -48.29
C GLY A 99 4.37 -3.78 -48.92
N VAL A 100 3.33 -4.08 -48.16
CA VAL A 100 1.93 -3.86 -48.54
C VAL A 100 1.57 -2.42 -48.24
N GLN A 101 1.34 -1.62 -49.27
CA GLN A 101 1.03 -0.20 -49.11
C GLN A 101 -0.43 0.01 -48.72
N ALA A 102 -0.68 0.81 -47.69
CA ALA A 102 -2.03 1.24 -47.32
C ALA A 102 -2.01 2.67 -46.74
N THR A 103 -3.16 3.35 -46.80
CA THR A 103 -3.33 4.70 -46.27
C THR A 103 -4.14 4.72 -44.99
N ILE A 104 -3.75 5.57 -44.04
CA ILE A 104 -4.47 5.79 -42.79
C ILE A 104 -4.71 7.29 -42.61
N THR A 105 -5.99 7.70 -42.59
CA THR A 105 -6.39 9.09 -42.37
C THR A 105 -6.71 9.35 -40.88
N PHE A 106 -6.10 10.39 -40.30
CA PHE A 106 -6.31 10.81 -38.91
C PHE A 106 -7.11 12.12 -38.85
N ARG A 107 -8.07 12.20 -37.92
CA ARG A 107 -8.90 13.39 -37.65
C ARG A 107 -9.11 13.57 -36.13
N PRO A 108 -8.54 14.61 -35.48
CA PRO A 108 -7.77 15.72 -36.05
C PRO A 108 -6.40 15.29 -36.62
N PRO A 109 -5.67 16.16 -37.34
CA PRO A 109 -4.30 15.88 -37.77
C PRO A 109 -3.42 15.53 -36.57
N GLU A 110 -2.61 14.48 -36.71
CA GLU A 110 -1.69 14.01 -35.69
C GLU A 110 -0.24 14.23 -36.14
N SER A 111 0.69 14.35 -35.19
CA SER A 111 2.11 14.47 -35.50
C SER A 111 2.69 13.08 -35.82
N LEU A 112 2.98 12.84 -37.10
CA LEU A 112 3.55 11.60 -37.63
C LEU A 112 4.87 11.92 -38.33
N GLU A 113 5.90 11.10 -38.11
CA GLU A 113 7.22 11.28 -38.70
C GLU A 113 7.49 10.20 -39.77
N PRO A 114 7.56 10.57 -41.06
CA PRO A 114 8.00 9.66 -42.13
C PRO A 114 9.33 8.95 -41.80
N GLY A 115 9.39 7.64 -42.05
CA GLY A 115 10.55 6.80 -41.79
C GLY A 115 10.79 6.47 -40.30
N LYS A 116 9.96 6.98 -39.38
CA LYS A 116 10.11 6.75 -37.94
C LYS A 116 8.85 6.25 -37.25
N THR A 117 7.68 6.77 -37.61
CA THR A 117 6.43 6.35 -36.98
C THR A 117 6.07 4.92 -37.40
N LYS A 118 6.04 4.03 -36.41
CA LYS A 118 5.77 2.59 -36.59
C LYS A 118 4.30 2.27 -36.39
N VAL A 119 3.84 1.24 -37.08
CA VAL A 119 2.55 0.59 -36.83
C VAL A 119 2.77 -0.67 -36.00
N MET A 120 2.11 -0.73 -34.84
CA MET A 120 2.28 -1.78 -33.85
C MET A 120 1.02 -2.64 -33.74
N PHE A 121 1.17 -3.97 -33.81
CA PHE A 121 0.10 -4.93 -33.61
C PHE A 121 0.51 -5.96 -32.56
N LYS A 122 -0.24 -6.03 -31.45
CA LYS A 122 0.05 -6.93 -30.32
C LYS A 122 1.50 -6.83 -29.81
N GLY A 123 2.07 -5.62 -29.83
CA GLY A 123 3.45 -5.36 -29.38
C GLY A 123 4.53 -5.58 -30.45
N PHE A 124 4.18 -6.05 -31.64
CA PHE A 124 5.12 -6.25 -32.75
C PHE A 124 5.00 -5.13 -33.79
N GLU A 125 6.13 -4.72 -34.35
CA GLU A 125 6.19 -3.80 -35.49
C GLU A 125 5.73 -4.52 -36.76
N VAL A 126 4.71 -3.97 -37.42
CA VAL A 126 4.07 -4.56 -38.61
C VAL A 126 4.03 -3.61 -39.80
N GLY A 127 4.49 -2.37 -39.64
CA GLY A 127 4.59 -1.42 -40.74
C GLY A 127 5.25 -0.10 -40.32
N LEU A 128 5.62 0.69 -41.32
CA LEU A 128 6.33 1.96 -41.16
C LEU A 128 5.69 3.04 -42.03
N VAL A 129 5.42 4.21 -41.44
CA VAL A 129 4.94 5.39 -42.17
C VAL A 129 6.02 5.86 -43.14
N GLN A 130 5.69 5.93 -44.43
CA GLN A 130 6.60 6.34 -45.50
C GLN A 130 6.45 7.81 -45.85
N SER A 131 5.20 8.31 -45.88
CA SER A 131 4.87 9.68 -46.25
C SER A 131 3.63 10.14 -45.49
N VAL A 132 3.45 11.46 -45.40
CA VAL A 132 2.37 12.10 -44.65
C VAL A 132 1.90 13.31 -45.47
N GLU A 133 0.61 13.36 -45.78
CA GLU A 133 -0.02 14.43 -46.56
C GLU A 133 -1.16 15.09 -45.76
N PHE A 134 -1.12 16.42 -45.66
CA PHE A 134 -2.21 17.20 -45.06
C PHE A 134 -3.32 17.41 -46.10
N SER A 135 -4.58 17.37 -45.66
CA SER A 135 -5.70 17.78 -46.53
C SER A 135 -5.65 19.29 -46.81
N GLU A 136 -6.24 19.73 -47.92
CA GLU A 136 -6.22 21.16 -48.33
C GLU A 136 -6.77 22.14 -47.27
N ASP A 137 -7.64 21.64 -46.38
CA ASP A 137 -8.26 22.39 -45.28
C ASP A 137 -7.54 22.22 -43.92
N ASP A 138 -6.39 21.54 -43.90
CA ASP A 138 -5.62 21.14 -42.70
C ASP A 138 -6.47 20.41 -41.63
N ALA A 139 -7.64 19.86 -41.99
CA ALA A 139 -8.54 19.21 -41.04
C ALA A 139 -8.20 17.72 -40.81
N SER A 140 -7.35 17.14 -41.67
CA SER A 140 -6.92 15.76 -41.57
C SER A 140 -5.51 15.55 -42.10
N VAL A 141 -4.89 14.46 -41.67
CA VAL A 141 -3.60 14.02 -42.22
C VAL A 141 -3.73 12.57 -42.69
N THR A 142 -3.24 12.27 -43.88
CA THR A 142 -3.22 10.93 -44.46
C THR A 142 -1.78 10.42 -44.46
N ALA A 143 -1.54 9.32 -43.76
CA ALA A 143 -0.26 8.64 -43.74
C ALA A 143 -0.25 7.48 -44.74
N GLU A 144 0.76 7.43 -45.60
CA GLU A 144 1.06 6.25 -46.41
C GLU A 144 1.95 5.33 -45.60
N VAL A 145 1.54 4.07 -45.44
CA VAL A 145 2.21 3.09 -44.60
C VAL A 145 2.60 1.89 -45.45
N SER A 146 3.88 1.53 -45.36
CA SER A 146 4.40 0.27 -45.89
C SER A 146 4.31 -0.79 -44.79
N PHE A 147 3.38 -1.73 -44.93
CA PHE A 147 3.23 -2.86 -44.02
C PHE A 147 4.12 -4.03 -44.42
N HIS A 148 4.55 -4.83 -43.45
CA HIS A 148 5.23 -6.10 -43.75
C HIS A 148 4.26 -7.05 -44.48
N PRO A 149 4.73 -7.91 -45.41
CA PRO A 149 3.88 -8.89 -46.09
C PRO A 149 3.03 -9.76 -45.15
N GLU A 150 3.58 -10.08 -43.98
CA GLU A 150 2.90 -10.87 -42.94
C GLU A 150 1.67 -10.17 -42.33
N ALA A 151 1.59 -8.84 -42.44
CA ALA A 151 0.48 -8.05 -41.96
C ALA A 151 -0.72 -8.06 -42.93
N GLU A 152 -0.52 -8.45 -44.20
CA GLU A 152 -1.54 -8.39 -45.26
C GLU A 152 -2.88 -9.04 -44.89
N PRO A 153 -2.92 -10.25 -44.29
CA PRO A 153 -4.17 -10.90 -43.91
C PRO A 153 -4.95 -10.13 -42.83
N TYR A 154 -4.29 -9.24 -42.10
CA TYR A 154 -4.88 -8.44 -41.03
C TYR A 154 -5.31 -7.04 -41.50
N LEU A 155 -5.10 -6.68 -42.77
CA LEU A 155 -5.53 -5.42 -43.35
C LEU A 155 -6.91 -5.58 -44.00
N THR A 156 -7.96 -5.45 -43.19
CA THR A 156 -9.35 -5.70 -43.60
C THR A 156 -10.28 -4.57 -43.18
N THR A 157 -11.51 -4.54 -43.68
CA THR A 157 -12.54 -3.59 -43.22
C THR A 157 -12.87 -3.66 -41.71
N ALA A 158 -12.45 -4.74 -41.02
CA ALA A 158 -12.59 -4.89 -39.57
C ALA A 158 -11.39 -4.36 -38.76
N THR A 159 -10.35 -3.87 -39.44
CA THR A 159 -9.11 -3.37 -38.84
C THR A 159 -9.25 -1.91 -38.43
N ARG A 160 -8.73 -1.60 -37.24
CA ARG A 160 -8.82 -0.29 -36.60
C ARG A 160 -7.42 0.18 -36.25
N PHE A 161 -7.22 1.48 -36.43
CA PHE A 161 -5.97 2.16 -36.09
C PHE A 161 -6.25 3.31 -35.14
N TRP A 162 -5.32 3.62 -34.24
CA TRP A 162 -5.34 4.86 -33.46
C TRP A 162 -3.91 5.25 -33.09
N LEU A 163 -3.70 6.53 -32.78
CA LEU A 163 -2.39 7.00 -32.34
C LEU A 163 -2.19 6.70 -30.85
N VAL A 164 -0.99 6.25 -30.50
CA VAL A 164 -0.50 6.10 -29.13
C VAL A 164 0.62 7.14 -28.93
N LYS A 165 0.36 8.09 -28.03
CA LYS A 165 1.34 9.12 -27.64
C LYS A 165 2.15 8.60 -26.45
N PRO A 166 3.49 8.70 -26.46
CA PRO A 166 4.29 8.32 -25.31
C PRO A 166 3.94 9.19 -24.10
N GLU A 167 3.72 8.56 -22.94
CA GLU A 167 3.44 9.28 -21.70
C GLU A 167 4.74 9.87 -21.11
N VAL A 168 4.73 11.17 -20.83
CA VAL A 168 5.85 11.86 -20.19
C VAL A 168 5.78 11.60 -18.69
N SER A 169 6.55 10.64 -18.20
CA SER A 169 6.78 10.47 -16.75
C SER A 169 8.05 11.23 -16.34
N LEU A 170 7.91 12.19 -15.42
CA LEU A 170 9.02 13.03 -14.92
C LEU A 170 9.95 12.29 -13.94
N LYS A 171 9.99 10.96 -13.92
CA LYS A 171 10.86 10.19 -13.02
C LYS A 171 11.45 8.96 -13.71
N GLY A 172 12.77 9.00 -13.93
CA GLY A 172 13.56 7.84 -14.33
C GLY A 172 14.26 8.01 -15.66
N VAL A 173 15.56 7.72 -15.66
CA VAL A 173 16.49 7.84 -16.81
C VAL A 173 16.08 6.92 -17.99
N SER A 174 15.15 5.98 -17.78
CA SER A 174 14.61 5.04 -18.76
C SER A 174 13.42 5.57 -19.58
N ALA A 175 12.71 6.62 -19.13
CA ALA A 175 11.62 7.23 -19.91
C ALA A 175 12.11 8.07 -21.11
N LEU A 176 13.43 8.23 -21.25
CA LEU A 176 14.05 8.88 -22.39
C LEU A 176 13.99 8.02 -23.67
N GLU A 177 13.86 6.69 -23.57
CA GLU A 177 13.81 5.83 -24.76
C GLU A 177 12.51 6.00 -25.56
N THR A 178 11.36 6.09 -24.89
CA THR A 178 10.05 6.30 -25.54
C THR A 178 9.87 7.72 -26.07
N LEU A 179 10.51 8.71 -25.42
CA LEU A 179 10.62 10.08 -25.95
C LEU A 179 11.46 10.13 -27.23
N VAL A 180 12.43 9.22 -27.40
CA VAL A 180 13.27 9.13 -28.61
C VAL A 180 12.56 8.40 -29.76
N THR A 181 11.68 7.43 -29.48
CA THR A 181 10.96 6.66 -30.54
C THR A 181 9.79 7.39 -31.20
N GLY A 182 9.27 8.46 -30.60
CA GLY A 182 8.16 9.25 -31.15
C GLY A 182 6.79 8.57 -31.08
N ASN A 183 5.76 9.21 -31.66
CA ASN A 183 4.39 8.68 -31.71
C ASN A 183 4.33 7.35 -32.47
N GLN A 184 3.46 6.44 -32.03
CA GLN A 184 3.23 5.13 -32.68
C GLN A 184 1.76 4.98 -33.08
N ILE A 185 1.49 4.21 -34.13
CA ILE A 185 0.14 3.86 -34.54
C ILE A 185 -0.16 2.44 -34.04
N ALA A 186 -1.18 2.28 -33.19
CA ALA A 186 -1.62 0.95 -32.79
C ALA A 186 -2.65 0.39 -33.78
N MET A 187 -2.55 -0.91 -34.04
CA MET A 187 -3.45 -1.70 -34.88
C MET A 187 -4.24 -2.69 -34.02
N GLU A 188 -5.53 -2.84 -34.31
CA GLU A 188 -6.39 -3.93 -33.80
C GLU A 188 -7.24 -4.49 -34.93
N MET A 189 -7.44 -5.81 -34.95
CA MET A 189 -8.39 -6.46 -35.85
C MET A 189 -9.56 -7.02 -35.04
N LYS A 190 -10.79 -6.65 -35.42
CA LYS A 190 -11.98 -7.31 -34.89
C LYS A 190 -12.26 -8.64 -35.58
N LYS A 191 -12.80 -9.61 -34.84
CA LYS A 191 -13.48 -10.74 -35.47
C LYS A 191 -14.75 -10.23 -36.16
N ALA A 192 -14.83 -10.45 -37.47
CA ALA A 192 -16.03 -10.22 -38.26
C ALA A 192 -16.17 -11.36 -39.27
N ASP A 193 -17.38 -11.89 -39.42
CA ASP A 193 -17.64 -13.06 -40.27
C ASP A 193 -17.45 -12.79 -41.78
N LYS A 194 -17.36 -11.50 -42.17
CA LYS A 194 -17.16 -11.04 -43.54
C LYS A 194 -16.29 -9.77 -43.59
N ALA A 195 -15.02 -9.89 -43.22
CA ALA A 195 -14.06 -8.80 -43.38
C ALA A 195 -13.36 -8.91 -44.74
N GLU A 196 -13.53 -7.90 -45.61
CA GLU A 196 -12.88 -7.85 -46.92
C GLU A 196 -11.51 -7.18 -46.80
N PRO A 197 -10.51 -7.53 -47.63
CA PRO A 197 -9.24 -6.83 -47.68
C PRO A 197 -9.43 -5.33 -47.93
N SER A 198 -8.74 -4.48 -47.17
CA SER A 198 -8.74 -3.03 -47.36
C SER A 198 -7.30 -2.49 -47.41
N ARG A 199 -7.13 -1.38 -48.11
CA ARG A 199 -5.87 -0.60 -48.20
C ARG A 199 -6.06 0.87 -47.82
N SER A 200 -7.26 1.24 -47.37
CA SER A 200 -7.56 2.60 -46.90
C SER A 200 -8.34 2.53 -45.59
N PHE A 201 -7.91 3.32 -44.61
CA PHE A 201 -8.41 3.28 -43.25
C PHE A 201 -8.60 4.68 -42.69
N THR A 202 -9.55 4.82 -41.78
CA THR A 202 -9.72 6.02 -40.95
C THR A 202 -9.38 5.65 -39.51
N ALA A 203 -8.41 6.35 -38.93
CA ALA A 203 -8.02 6.14 -37.55
C ALA A 203 -9.11 6.61 -36.57
N LEU A 204 -9.22 5.91 -35.45
CA LEU A 204 -10.05 6.28 -34.33
C LEU A 204 -9.39 7.44 -33.56
N LYS A 205 -10.23 8.34 -33.03
CA LYS A 205 -9.77 9.47 -32.19
C LYS A 205 -9.06 9.02 -30.91
N GLU A 206 -9.53 7.92 -30.34
CA GLU A 206 -9.03 7.35 -29.10
C GLU A 206 -9.04 5.83 -29.22
N ALA A 207 -8.24 5.17 -28.38
CA ALA A 207 -8.24 3.72 -28.27
C ALA A 207 -9.66 3.20 -27.98
N PRO A 208 -10.12 2.11 -28.63
CA PRO A 208 -11.43 1.55 -28.38
C PRO A 208 -11.58 1.11 -26.92
N LYS A 209 -12.81 1.20 -26.40
CA LYS A 209 -13.14 0.72 -25.05
C LYS A 209 -12.88 -0.79 -24.96
N VAL A 210 -12.35 -1.21 -23.81
CA VAL A 210 -11.95 -2.59 -23.51
C VAL A 210 -13.07 -3.57 -23.85
N ASP A 211 -12.77 -4.57 -24.67
CA ASP A 211 -13.71 -5.62 -25.04
C ASP A 211 -13.71 -6.73 -23.97
N TYR A 212 -14.72 -6.70 -23.10
CA TYR A 212 -14.92 -7.71 -22.05
C TYR A 212 -15.24 -9.12 -22.59
N SER A 213 -15.39 -9.32 -23.91
CA SER A 213 -15.55 -10.64 -24.52
C SER A 213 -14.24 -11.40 -24.73
N ARG A 214 -13.09 -10.73 -24.55
CA ARG A 214 -11.78 -11.40 -24.58
C ARG A 214 -11.66 -12.40 -23.42
N PRO A 215 -11.08 -13.59 -23.63
CA PRO A 215 -10.81 -14.54 -22.55
C PRO A 215 -10.02 -13.89 -21.41
N GLY A 216 -10.41 -14.16 -20.17
CA GLY A 216 -9.76 -13.61 -18.97
C GLY A 216 -10.78 -13.09 -17.94
N LEU A 217 -10.27 -12.69 -16.78
CA LEU A 217 -11.06 -12.07 -15.72
C LEU A 217 -10.82 -10.55 -15.76
N HIS A 218 -11.87 -9.80 -16.10
CA HIS A 218 -11.80 -8.34 -16.26
C HIS A 218 -12.31 -7.65 -15.00
N LEU A 219 -11.51 -6.78 -14.39
CA LEU A 219 -11.80 -6.15 -13.11
C LEU A 219 -11.61 -4.64 -13.19
N LYS A 220 -12.18 -3.94 -12.21
CA LYS A 220 -12.01 -2.49 -12.05
C LYS A 220 -11.31 -2.22 -10.74
N LEU A 221 -10.28 -1.39 -10.78
CA LEU A 221 -9.53 -0.98 -9.62
C LEU A 221 -9.74 0.52 -9.42
N GLU A 222 -10.32 0.90 -8.29
CA GLU A 222 -10.67 2.28 -7.97
C GLU A 222 -9.69 2.88 -6.96
N SER A 223 -9.25 4.10 -7.22
CA SER A 223 -8.39 4.88 -6.31
C SER A 223 -8.72 6.37 -6.41
N ALA A 224 -8.31 7.16 -5.40
CA ALA A 224 -8.39 8.62 -5.48
C ALA A 224 -7.49 9.17 -6.60
N GLU A 225 -6.33 8.54 -6.80
CA GLU A 225 -5.37 8.93 -7.83
C GLU A 225 -4.59 7.72 -8.36
N LEU A 226 -4.33 7.72 -9.67
CA LEU A 226 -3.50 6.73 -10.35
C LEU A 226 -2.14 7.34 -10.71
N SER A 227 -1.37 7.67 -9.69
CA SER A 227 0.05 8.02 -9.87
C SER A 227 0.81 6.76 -10.34
N SER A 228 1.46 6.84 -11.50
CA SER A 228 2.29 5.77 -12.10
C SER A 228 1.57 4.52 -12.63
N VAL A 229 0.23 4.55 -12.79
CA VAL A 229 -0.54 3.47 -13.42
C VAL A 229 -1.10 3.93 -14.76
N SER A 230 -0.69 3.26 -15.84
CA SER A 230 -1.16 3.51 -17.20
C SER A 230 -1.44 2.21 -17.96
N ARG A 231 -1.96 2.30 -19.19
CA ARG A 231 -2.22 1.13 -20.04
C ARG A 231 -0.93 0.32 -20.23
N GLY A 232 -1.01 -0.99 -20.06
CA GLY A 232 0.14 -1.91 -20.12
C GLY A 232 0.87 -2.10 -18.80
N THR A 233 0.50 -1.36 -17.73
CA THR A 233 1.07 -1.60 -16.39
C THR A 233 0.79 -3.05 -15.95
N PRO A 234 1.80 -3.81 -15.51
CA PRO A 234 1.64 -5.22 -15.19
C PRO A 234 0.85 -5.41 -13.88
N VAL A 235 0.02 -6.45 -13.83
CA VAL A 235 -0.63 -6.92 -12.62
C VAL A 235 0.11 -8.16 -12.10
N LEU A 236 0.56 -8.09 -10.85
CA LEU A 236 1.48 -9.04 -10.23
C LEU A 236 0.81 -9.82 -9.10
N TYR A 237 1.02 -11.14 -9.07
CA TYR A 237 0.73 -11.99 -7.93
C TYR A 237 2.02 -12.67 -7.47
N ARG A 238 2.43 -12.45 -6.21
CA ARG A 238 3.72 -12.96 -5.68
C ARG A 238 4.92 -12.67 -6.61
N GLN A 239 4.96 -11.46 -7.16
CA GLN A 239 5.99 -10.99 -8.11
C GLN A 239 5.96 -11.66 -9.51
N VAL A 240 4.96 -12.49 -9.80
CA VAL A 240 4.73 -13.05 -11.15
C VAL A 240 3.68 -12.20 -11.85
N GLN A 241 3.93 -11.79 -13.09
CA GLN A 241 2.93 -11.11 -13.91
C GLN A 241 1.82 -12.09 -14.29
N VAL A 242 0.59 -11.70 -13.99
CA VAL A 242 -0.62 -12.51 -14.20
C VAL A 242 -1.70 -11.76 -14.98
N GLY A 243 -1.42 -10.52 -15.39
CA GLY A 243 -2.35 -9.65 -16.08
C GLY A 243 -1.75 -8.28 -16.36
N GLU A 244 -2.60 -7.37 -16.84
CA GLU A 244 -2.19 -6.01 -17.22
C GLU A 244 -3.37 -5.01 -17.13
N VAL A 245 -3.04 -3.73 -17.02
CA VAL A 245 -3.99 -2.62 -17.11
C VAL A 245 -4.36 -2.39 -18.56
N GLN A 246 -5.66 -2.48 -18.86
CA GLN A 246 -6.21 -2.25 -20.19
C GLN A 246 -6.57 -0.79 -20.42
N ALA A 247 -7.12 -0.09 -19.43
CA ALA A 247 -7.51 1.30 -19.58
C ALA A 247 -7.54 2.02 -18.24
N VAL A 248 -7.44 3.35 -18.32
CA VAL A 248 -7.62 4.26 -17.18
C VAL A 248 -8.72 5.25 -17.53
N SER A 249 -9.64 5.49 -16.60
CA SER A 249 -10.75 6.41 -16.79
C SER A 249 -11.14 7.11 -15.49
N LEU A 250 -11.79 8.26 -15.57
CA LEU A 250 -12.41 8.90 -14.41
C LEU A 250 -13.75 8.24 -14.09
N SER A 251 -14.06 8.10 -12.80
CA SER A 251 -15.38 7.66 -12.36
C SER A 251 -16.48 8.66 -12.75
N ARG A 252 -17.73 8.22 -12.81
CA ARG A 252 -18.87 9.08 -13.20
C ARG A 252 -19.05 10.29 -12.29
N SER A 253 -18.73 10.15 -11.01
CA SER A 253 -18.78 11.23 -10.01
C SER A 253 -17.58 12.17 -10.09
N ARG A 254 -16.54 11.83 -10.86
CA ARG A 254 -15.26 12.56 -11.00
C ARG A 254 -14.45 12.69 -9.70
N ASN A 255 -14.77 11.89 -8.69
CA ASN A 255 -14.08 11.91 -7.39
C ASN A 255 -13.02 10.80 -7.26
N SER A 256 -12.90 9.93 -8.26
CA SER A 256 -11.98 8.80 -8.26
C SER A 256 -11.57 8.44 -9.70
N VAL A 257 -10.48 7.70 -9.81
CA VAL A 257 -9.96 7.16 -11.06
C VAL A 257 -10.09 5.64 -11.03
N ILE A 258 -10.42 5.05 -12.18
CA ILE A 258 -10.68 3.63 -12.37
C ILE A 258 -9.66 3.09 -13.37
N ALA A 259 -8.90 2.07 -12.97
CA ALA A 259 -8.11 1.24 -13.86
C ALA A 259 -8.90 -0.03 -14.20
N ASP A 260 -9.23 -0.23 -15.49
CA ASP A 260 -9.73 -1.49 -15.99
C ASP A 260 -8.54 -2.43 -16.21
N ILE A 261 -8.54 -3.58 -15.54
CA ILE A 261 -7.49 -4.59 -15.63
C ILE A 261 -8.03 -5.90 -16.20
N THR A 262 -7.15 -6.69 -16.81
CA THR A 262 -7.43 -8.07 -17.21
C THR A 262 -6.42 -9.00 -16.57
N ILE A 263 -6.91 -10.03 -15.88
CA ILE A 263 -6.14 -11.19 -15.42
C ILE A 263 -6.27 -12.30 -16.46
N GLU A 264 -5.15 -12.93 -16.81
CA GLU A 264 -5.13 -14.00 -17.81
C GLU A 264 -6.00 -15.20 -17.36
N PRO A 265 -6.64 -15.94 -18.30
CA PRO A 265 -7.55 -17.04 -17.99
C PRO A 265 -7.00 -18.08 -17.00
N GLU A 266 -5.74 -18.46 -17.15
CA GLU A 266 -5.01 -19.41 -16.30
C GLU A 266 -4.85 -18.93 -14.85
N TYR A 267 -4.83 -17.62 -14.63
CA TYR A 267 -4.65 -17.00 -13.31
C TYR A 267 -5.95 -16.46 -12.72
N ALA A 268 -7.07 -16.54 -13.44
CA ALA A 268 -8.37 -16.01 -12.99
C ALA A 268 -8.83 -16.58 -11.63
N ALA A 269 -8.40 -17.80 -11.28
CA ALA A 269 -8.72 -18.44 -9.99
C ALA A 269 -7.93 -17.87 -8.79
N LEU A 270 -6.88 -17.09 -9.03
CA LEU A 270 -6.09 -16.45 -7.98
C LEU A 270 -6.84 -15.28 -7.31
N VAL A 271 -7.82 -14.69 -8.00
CA VAL A 271 -8.59 -13.55 -7.50
C VAL A 271 -9.91 -14.02 -6.87
N ASN A 272 -10.20 -13.52 -5.68
CA ASN A 272 -11.45 -13.75 -4.95
C ASN A 272 -11.92 -12.47 -4.25
N ASP A 273 -13.06 -12.53 -3.57
CA ASP A 273 -13.64 -11.39 -2.85
C ASP A 273 -12.79 -10.86 -1.68
N HIS A 274 -11.79 -11.61 -1.23
CA HIS A 274 -10.81 -11.17 -0.24
C HIS A 274 -9.56 -10.54 -0.87
N SER A 275 -9.39 -10.56 -2.19
CA SER A 275 -8.22 -9.98 -2.84
C SER A 275 -8.05 -8.50 -2.49
N ARG A 276 -6.80 -8.08 -2.29
CA ARG A 276 -6.41 -6.69 -1.98
C ARG A 276 -5.32 -6.27 -2.97
N PHE A 277 -5.54 -5.16 -3.66
CA PHE A 277 -4.68 -4.64 -4.72
C PHE A 277 -3.94 -3.38 -4.25
N TRP A 278 -2.64 -3.25 -4.50
CA TRP A 278 -1.88 -2.04 -4.19
C TRP A 278 -0.95 -1.65 -5.31
N LYS A 279 -0.56 -0.36 -5.34
CA LYS A 279 0.48 0.13 -6.24
C LYS A 279 1.84 -0.43 -5.78
N ALA A 280 2.42 -1.33 -6.57
CA ALA A 280 3.76 -1.84 -6.38
C ALA A 280 4.77 -0.86 -6.99
N SER A 281 4.79 0.37 -6.48
CA SER A 281 5.77 1.38 -6.88
C SER A 281 7.01 1.27 -5.99
N GLY A 282 8.18 1.24 -6.62
CA GLY A 282 9.46 1.21 -5.94
C GLY A 282 9.65 2.40 -5.02
N ILE A 283 10.01 2.14 -3.76
CA ILE A 283 10.36 3.09 -2.70
C ILE A 283 9.13 3.64 -1.93
N ALA A 284 8.75 2.94 -0.86
CA ALA A 284 8.05 3.54 0.28
C ALA A 284 9.08 3.79 1.40
N VAL A 285 9.46 5.05 1.60
CA VAL A 285 10.25 5.46 2.78
C VAL A 285 9.28 6.06 3.77
N SER A 286 8.85 5.27 4.75
CA SER A 286 8.18 5.77 5.95
C SER A 286 9.07 5.49 7.16
N GLY A 287 9.45 6.53 7.88
CA GLY A 287 10.29 6.41 9.08
C GLY A 287 10.46 7.72 9.82
N SER A 288 9.88 7.80 11.03
CA SER A 288 10.37 8.69 12.09
C SER A 288 11.75 8.17 12.54
N ILE A 289 12.67 9.09 12.85
CA ILE A 289 14.13 8.87 12.99
C ILE A 289 14.49 7.81 14.07
N THR A 290 13.53 7.39 14.89
CA THR A 290 13.75 6.48 16.03
C THR A 290 13.62 4.98 15.70
N ASN A 291 13.11 4.56 14.54
CA ASN A 291 12.90 3.12 14.23
C ASN A 291 13.11 2.76 12.74
N LEU A 292 14.27 3.09 12.18
CA LEU A 292 14.60 2.73 10.80
C LEU A 292 14.97 1.23 10.69
N LYS A 293 14.05 0.40 10.16
CA LYS A 293 14.33 -0.98 9.75
C LYS A 293 14.55 -1.03 8.23
N VAL A 294 15.80 -0.88 7.80
CA VAL A 294 16.17 -1.02 6.38
C VAL A 294 16.33 -2.51 6.07
N ARG A 295 15.36 -3.11 5.37
CA ARG A 295 15.54 -4.41 4.72
C ARG A 295 16.13 -4.16 3.33
N ALA A 296 17.44 -4.37 3.20
CA ALA A 296 18.22 -4.09 1.98
C ALA A 296 18.15 -5.20 0.90
N GLU A 297 17.42 -6.29 1.13
CA GLU A 297 17.49 -7.51 0.30
C GLU A 297 16.72 -7.44 -1.04
N SER A 298 16.08 -6.31 -1.39
CA SER A 298 15.14 -6.24 -2.54
C SER A 298 15.52 -5.23 -3.64
N LEU A 299 16.73 -4.68 -3.61
CA LEU A 299 17.13 -3.61 -4.55
C LEU A 299 17.24 -4.06 -6.03
N THR A 300 17.31 -5.36 -6.31
CA THR A 300 17.34 -5.88 -7.69
C THR A 300 15.96 -6.15 -8.32
N SER A 301 14.86 -6.05 -7.56
CA SER A 301 13.50 -6.27 -8.07
C SER A 301 12.70 -4.98 -8.37
N ILE A 302 13.32 -3.81 -8.23
CA ILE A 302 12.65 -2.50 -8.22
C ILE A 302 12.94 -1.71 -9.51
N VAL A 303 12.39 -2.15 -10.65
CA VAL A 303 12.53 -1.37 -11.90
C VAL A 303 11.24 -1.20 -12.69
N GLN A 304 10.30 -2.17 -12.68
CA GLN A 304 9.15 -2.10 -13.59
C GLN A 304 7.92 -1.35 -13.06
N GLY A 305 7.76 -1.19 -11.74
CA GLY A 305 6.48 -0.72 -11.18
C GLY A 305 5.33 -1.69 -11.51
N GLY A 306 4.13 -1.46 -10.97
CA GLY A 306 2.99 -2.32 -11.26
C GLY A 306 1.86 -2.22 -10.26
N ILE A 307 0.87 -3.09 -10.44
CA ILE A 307 -0.19 -3.32 -9.47
C ILE A 307 0.02 -4.72 -8.91
N ALA A 308 0.17 -4.88 -7.61
CA ALA A 308 0.26 -6.20 -7.00
C ALA A 308 -1.00 -6.54 -6.20
N PHE A 309 -1.30 -7.82 -6.03
CA PHE A 309 -2.38 -8.25 -5.14
C PHE A 309 -2.04 -9.49 -4.32
N TYR A 310 -2.75 -9.64 -3.20
CA TYR A 310 -2.66 -10.80 -2.32
C TYR A 310 -4.04 -11.17 -1.78
N ASN A 311 -4.16 -12.38 -1.25
CA ASN A 311 -5.35 -12.87 -0.56
C ASN A 311 -5.01 -13.01 0.94
N PRO A 312 -5.69 -12.31 1.86
CA PRO A 312 -5.52 -12.47 3.30
C PRO A 312 -5.82 -13.89 3.80
N ASP A 313 -5.20 -14.30 4.91
CA ASP A 313 -5.30 -15.63 5.53
C ASP A 313 -6.67 -15.90 6.23
N GLN A 314 -7.78 -15.43 5.65
CA GLN A 314 -9.15 -15.56 6.16
C GLN A 314 -9.94 -16.70 5.48
N GLY A 315 -9.24 -17.69 4.91
CA GLY A 315 -9.83 -18.81 4.15
C GLY A 315 -10.01 -18.52 2.65
N SER A 316 -10.49 -19.52 1.90
CA SER A 316 -10.75 -19.38 0.45
C SER A 316 -11.98 -18.50 0.21
N GLY A 317 -11.75 -17.26 -0.25
CA GLY A 317 -12.82 -16.32 -0.60
C GLY A 317 -13.73 -16.84 -1.75
N LYS A 318 -14.88 -16.18 -1.96
CA LYS A 318 -15.79 -16.50 -3.06
C LYS A 318 -15.18 -16.09 -4.40
N LYS A 319 -15.43 -16.90 -5.43
CA LYS A 319 -15.05 -16.59 -6.81
C LYS A 319 -15.80 -15.35 -7.30
N ILE A 320 -15.07 -14.43 -7.90
CA ILE A 320 -15.63 -13.19 -8.46
C ILE A 320 -15.95 -13.31 -9.95
N ARG A 321 -16.65 -12.30 -10.49
CA ARG A 321 -17.10 -12.23 -11.89
C ARG A 321 -16.52 -10.98 -12.57
N ASN A 322 -16.56 -10.96 -13.90
CA ASN A 322 -16.16 -9.80 -14.69
C ASN A 322 -16.90 -8.53 -14.24
N GLY A 323 -16.17 -7.41 -14.21
CA GLY A 323 -16.65 -6.10 -13.80
C GLY A 323 -16.65 -5.87 -12.29
N HIS A 324 -16.19 -6.82 -11.48
CA HIS A 324 -16.05 -6.61 -10.03
C HIS A 324 -15.07 -5.46 -9.75
N VAL A 325 -15.41 -4.64 -8.76
CA VAL A 325 -14.64 -3.44 -8.39
C VAL A 325 -13.88 -3.71 -7.09
N PHE A 326 -12.57 -3.44 -7.09
CA PHE A 326 -11.73 -3.44 -5.90
C PHE A 326 -11.15 -2.05 -5.66
N ASN A 327 -10.78 -1.79 -4.40
CA ASN A 327 -9.93 -0.64 -4.09
C ASN A 327 -8.48 -0.94 -4.48
N LEU A 328 -7.83 0.05 -5.07
CA LEU A 328 -6.39 0.08 -5.29
C LEU A 328 -5.75 0.99 -4.24
N TYR A 329 -5.06 0.36 -3.30
CA TYR A 329 -4.35 1.03 -2.22
C TYR A 329 -3.03 1.63 -2.68
N ASP A 330 -2.56 2.66 -1.98
CA ASP A 330 -1.31 3.35 -2.34
C ASP A 330 -0.06 2.50 -2.11
N ASP A 331 -0.09 1.61 -1.12
CA ASP A 331 1.02 0.75 -0.78
C ASP A 331 0.55 -0.58 -0.14
N TYR A 332 1.52 -1.45 0.11
CA TYR A 332 1.28 -2.76 0.73
C TYR A 332 0.77 -2.66 2.16
N ASP A 333 1.20 -1.66 2.93
CA ASP A 333 0.83 -1.53 4.35
C ASP A 333 -0.65 -1.15 4.48
N LEU A 334 -1.13 -0.21 3.65
CA LEU A 334 -2.55 0.15 3.53
C LEU A 334 -3.41 -1.00 3.02
N ALA A 335 -2.94 -1.76 2.02
CA ALA A 335 -3.65 -2.97 1.56
C ALA A 335 -3.67 -4.10 2.62
N ARG A 336 -2.73 -4.07 3.57
CA ARG A 336 -2.60 -5.02 4.68
C ARG A 336 -3.30 -4.56 5.95
N GLU A 337 -3.80 -3.32 6.02
CA GLU A 337 -4.50 -2.82 7.19
C GLU A 337 -5.74 -3.68 7.49
N ASN A 338 -5.52 -4.70 8.32
CA ASN A 338 -6.54 -5.52 8.94
C ASN A 338 -6.95 -4.82 10.23
N GLY A 339 -8.24 -4.58 10.38
CA GLY A 339 -8.81 -4.04 11.59
C GLY A 339 -10.28 -3.70 11.44
N VAL A 340 -10.92 -3.42 12.56
CA VAL A 340 -12.30 -2.92 12.60
C VAL A 340 -12.24 -1.42 12.80
N ALA A 341 -12.83 -0.69 11.86
CA ALA A 341 -12.98 0.76 11.98
C ALA A 341 -14.00 1.09 13.08
N VAL A 342 -13.63 2.01 13.96
CA VAL A 342 -14.49 2.49 15.05
C VAL A 342 -14.43 4.02 15.12
N ARG A 343 -15.53 4.64 15.54
CA ARG A 343 -15.64 6.07 15.83
C ARG A 343 -15.71 6.25 17.33
N ILE A 344 -14.84 7.09 17.88
CA ILE A 344 -14.79 7.39 19.31
C ILE A 344 -15.04 8.88 19.48
N ARG A 345 -16.13 9.27 20.13
CA ARG A 345 -16.45 10.67 20.43
C ARG A 345 -15.81 11.06 21.75
N LEU A 346 -15.11 12.19 21.75
CA LEU A 346 -14.46 12.74 22.93
C LEU A 346 -14.95 14.17 23.18
N PRO A 347 -15.11 14.58 24.45
CA PRO A 347 -15.53 15.95 24.80
C PRO A 347 -14.44 17.02 24.50
N GLY A 348 -13.23 16.62 24.10
CA GLY A 348 -12.14 17.53 23.75
C GLY A 348 -11.01 16.84 23.00
N SER A 349 -10.13 17.62 22.38
CA SER A 349 -9.03 17.16 21.52
C SER A 349 -7.63 17.44 22.04
N GLN A 350 -7.47 17.97 23.26
CA GLN A 350 -6.16 18.43 23.75
C GLN A 350 -5.12 17.30 23.75
N GLY A 351 -4.27 17.29 22.73
CA GLY A 351 -3.18 16.32 22.52
C GLY A 351 -3.58 14.99 21.87
N LEU A 352 -4.79 14.90 21.30
CA LEU A 352 -5.16 13.81 20.40
C LEU A 352 -4.79 14.19 18.96
N GLU A 353 -3.97 13.36 18.31
CA GLU A 353 -3.49 13.58 16.94
C GLU A 353 -3.70 12.34 16.07
N GLU A 354 -3.63 12.51 14.74
CA GLU A 354 -3.57 11.38 13.82
C GLU A 354 -2.32 10.53 14.13
N GLY A 355 -2.47 9.22 14.17
CA GLY A 355 -1.44 8.29 14.63
C GLY A 355 -1.45 8.01 16.13
N THR A 356 -2.32 8.66 16.93
CA THR A 356 -2.46 8.34 18.36
C THR A 356 -2.75 6.86 18.57
N LEU A 357 -1.97 6.20 19.43
CA LEU A 357 -2.10 4.77 19.67
C LEU A 357 -3.32 4.45 20.56
N ILE A 358 -3.96 3.31 20.28
CA ILE A 358 -4.94 2.70 21.19
C ILE A 358 -4.27 1.53 21.89
N LYS A 359 -4.26 1.54 23.22
CA LYS A 359 -3.56 0.58 24.07
C LYS A 359 -4.50 -0.14 25.04
N TYR A 360 -4.15 -1.37 25.36
CA TYR A 360 -4.73 -2.13 26.46
C TYR A 360 -3.59 -2.66 27.32
N GLN A 361 -3.55 -2.27 28.60
CA GLN A 361 -2.49 -2.64 29.56
C GLN A 361 -1.08 -2.39 28.99
N GLY A 362 -0.91 -1.26 28.29
CA GLY A 362 0.35 -0.89 27.64
C GLY A 362 0.63 -1.53 26.28
N PHE A 363 -0.17 -2.51 25.82
CA PHE A 363 -0.03 -3.12 24.49
C PHE A 363 -0.83 -2.37 23.44
N THR A 364 -0.19 -2.00 22.33
CA THR A 364 -0.89 -1.38 21.19
C THR A 364 -1.83 -2.36 20.50
N VAL A 365 -3.12 -2.04 20.47
CA VAL A 365 -4.20 -2.81 19.86
C VAL A 365 -4.82 -2.11 18.64
N GLY A 366 -4.67 -0.79 18.54
CA GLY A 366 -5.20 0.01 17.43
C GLY A 366 -4.51 1.37 17.31
N GLU A 367 -5.03 2.20 16.42
CA GLU A 367 -4.47 3.52 16.08
C GLU A 367 -5.57 4.45 15.58
N VAL A 368 -5.51 5.72 15.97
CA VAL A 368 -6.35 6.80 15.42
C VAL A 368 -5.85 7.16 14.03
N LYS A 369 -6.73 7.11 13.03
CA LYS A 369 -6.41 7.38 11.63
C LYS A 369 -6.75 8.80 11.21
N ARG A 370 -7.82 9.34 11.77
CA ARG A 370 -8.31 10.68 11.44
C ARG A 370 -9.07 11.28 12.61
N ILE A 371 -9.03 12.59 12.75
CA ILE A 371 -9.79 13.32 13.77
C ILE A 371 -10.66 14.36 13.07
N GLU A 372 -11.92 14.45 13.51
CA GLU A 372 -12.87 15.42 12.99
C GLU A 372 -13.47 16.24 14.14
N LEU A 373 -13.53 17.55 13.96
CA LEU A 373 -14.26 18.42 14.87
C LEU A 373 -15.77 18.19 14.72
N ASN A 374 -16.46 17.96 15.83
CA ASN A 374 -17.92 17.79 15.78
C ASN A 374 -18.58 19.10 15.29
N PRO A 375 -19.62 19.04 14.45
CA PRO A 375 -20.26 20.25 13.90
C PRO A 375 -20.81 21.21 14.96
N ASP A 376 -21.17 20.71 16.13
CA ASP A 376 -21.67 21.48 17.28
C ASP A 376 -20.55 22.05 18.17
N LEU A 377 -19.28 21.84 17.80
CA LEU A 377 -18.09 22.24 18.53
C LEU A 377 -17.99 21.64 19.96
N SER A 378 -18.79 20.61 20.26
CA SER A 378 -18.84 19.97 21.59
C SER A 378 -17.64 19.08 21.89
N GLY A 379 -16.80 18.82 20.89
CA GLY A 379 -15.67 17.89 20.99
C GLY A 379 -15.22 17.39 19.63
N VAL A 380 -14.56 16.25 19.62
CA VAL A 380 -14.05 15.61 18.39
C VAL A 380 -14.52 14.17 18.25
N THR A 381 -14.55 13.70 17.01
CA THR A 381 -14.71 12.29 16.66
C THR A 381 -13.40 11.75 16.11
N ALA A 382 -12.81 10.80 16.82
CA ALA A 382 -11.65 10.06 16.37
C ALA A 382 -12.09 8.84 15.56
N HIS A 383 -11.69 8.78 14.30
CA HIS A 383 -11.83 7.62 13.43
C HIS A 383 -10.61 6.75 13.61
N ALA A 384 -10.79 5.58 14.21
CA ALA A 384 -9.70 4.69 14.59
C ALA A 384 -9.85 3.30 13.98
N LEU A 385 -8.73 2.59 13.90
CA LEU A 385 -8.66 1.22 13.41
C LEU A 385 -8.17 0.29 14.53
N ILE A 386 -9.02 -0.64 14.96
CA ILE A 386 -8.67 -1.68 15.92
C ILE A 386 -8.09 -2.86 15.16
N ARG A 387 -6.77 -3.06 15.25
CA ARG A 387 -6.03 -4.06 14.48
C ARG A 387 -5.97 -5.42 15.17
N LYS A 388 -5.77 -5.45 16.49
CA LYS A 388 -5.60 -6.68 17.27
C LYS A 388 -6.84 -6.98 18.10
N TYR A 389 -7.28 -8.25 18.06
CA TYR A 389 -8.44 -8.75 18.80
C TYR A 389 -9.71 -7.89 18.66
N PRO A 390 -10.13 -7.49 17.44
CA PRO A 390 -11.25 -6.57 17.28
C PRO A 390 -12.56 -7.10 17.87
N ARG A 391 -12.77 -8.43 17.92
CA ARG A 391 -13.93 -9.05 18.58
C ARG A 391 -14.00 -8.84 20.11
N LYS A 392 -12.94 -8.33 20.74
CA LYS A 392 -12.89 -8.01 22.17
C LYS A 392 -12.95 -6.51 22.46
N PHE A 393 -12.59 -5.68 21.48
CA PHE A 393 -12.46 -4.24 21.66
C PHE A 393 -13.49 -3.43 20.87
N ALA A 394 -14.09 -3.98 19.81
CA ALA A 394 -15.17 -3.35 19.02
C ALA A 394 -16.53 -4.01 19.34
N VAL A 395 -16.89 -4.02 20.62
CA VAL A 395 -18.15 -4.60 21.14
C VAL A 395 -18.83 -3.64 22.10
N GLN A 396 -20.12 -3.87 22.36
CA GLN A 396 -20.96 -2.96 23.14
C GLN A 396 -20.39 -2.57 24.51
N GLY A 397 -19.76 -3.51 25.23
CA GLY A 397 -19.21 -3.28 26.56
C GLY A 397 -17.83 -2.61 26.60
N SER A 398 -17.17 -2.34 25.47
CA SER A 398 -15.84 -1.72 25.47
C SER A 398 -15.90 -0.28 25.96
N GLN A 399 -14.89 0.11 26.75
CA GLN A 399 -14.75 1.46 27.29
C GLN A 399 -13.42 2.07 26.86
N PHE A 400 -13.44 3.32 26.42
CA PHE A 400 -12.26 4.05 25.94
C PHE A 400 -12.08 5.31 26.78
N TRP A 401 -10.84 5.71 27.05
CA TRP A 401 -10.54 7.01 27.67
C TRP A 401 -9.16 7.51 27.23
N LEU A 402 -8.98 8.83 27.27
CA LEU A 402 -7.70 9.47 26.93
C LEU A 402 -6.80 9.51 28.18
N VAL A 403 -5.57 9.01 28.04
CA VAL A 403 -4.58 9.04 29.12
C VAL A 403 -3.65 10.24 28.91
N HIS A 404 -3.63 11.12 29.91
CA HIS A 404 -2.78 12.31 29.93
C HIS A 404 -1.48 12.04 30.72
N PRO A 405 -0.31 12.57 30.28
CA PRO A 405 0.91 12.51 31.07
C PRO A 405 0.74 13.31 32.37
N THR A 406 1.05 12.70 33.51
CA THR A 406 1.07 13.39 34.81
C THR A 406 2.51 13.53 35.30
N ILE A 407 2.91 14.77 35.63
CA ILE A 407 4.22 15.05 36.24
C ILE A 407 4.01 15.23 37.75
N GLY A 408 4.49 14.27 38.55
CA GLY A 408 4.43 14.30 40.01
C GLY A 408 5.80 14.61 40.64
N ILE A 409 5.80 15.37 41.74
CA ILE A 409 7.02 15.78 42.48
C ILE A 409 7.66 14.60 43.26
N THR A 410 6.91 13.53 43.53
CA THR A 410 7.33 12.36 44.34
C THR A 410 7.76 11.13 43.52
N GLY A 411 7.95 11.31 42.21
CA GLY A 411 8.26 10.22 41.28
C GLY A 411 7.29 10.23 40.13
N ALA A 412 7.81 10.32 38.92
CA ALA A 412 7.00 10.43 37.73
C ALA A 412 6.60 9.03 37.23
N SER A 413 5.38 8.63 37.55
CA SER A 413 4.68 7.59 36.79
C SER A 413 4.44 8.10 35.37
N ASN A 414 4.65 7.24 34.36
CA ASN A 414 4.44 7.56 32.94
C ASN A 414 5.45 8.54 32.30
N LEU A 415 6.70 8.65 32.77
CA LEU A 415 7.74 9.43 32.05
C LEU A 415 7.91 9.02 30.57
N ASP A 416 7.66 7.75 30.26
CA ASP A 416 7.59 7.23 28.90
C ASP A 416 6.61 8.02 28.00
N THR A 417 5.53 8.55 28.56
CA THR A 417 4.49 9.30 27.83
C THR A 417 4.90 10.74 27.54
N LEU A 418 5.88 11.30 28.26
CA LEU A 418 6.45 12.62 27.92
C LEU A 418 7.21 12.59 26.59
N LEU A 419 7.77 11.42 26.23
CA LEU A 419 8.45 11.21 24.96
C LEU A 419 7.54 10.57 23.90
N LYS A 420 6.60 9.69 24.30
CA LYS A 420 5.76 8.90 23.39
C LYS A 420 4.38 9.52 23.09
N GLY A 421 4.04 10.65 23.72
CA GLY A 421 2.76 11.34 23.55
C GLY A 421 1.59 10.68 24.29
N GLN A 422 0.42 11.33 24.20
CA GLN A 422 -0.84 10.82 24.74
C GLN A 422 -1.29 9.55 23.99
N TYR A 423 -2.16 8.77 24.62
CA TYR A 423 -2.75 7.59 23.98
C TYR A 423 -4.17 7.34 24.49
N LEU A 424 -4.96 6.61 23.70
CA LEU A 424 -6.26 6.09 24.14
C LEU A 424 -6.05 4.74 24.81
N GLU A 425 -6.53 4.58 26.03
CA GLU A 425 -6.64 3.27 26.66
C GLU A 425 -8.01 2.68 26.33
N VAL A 426 -8.06 1.36 26.12
CA VAL A 426 -9.31 0.62 25.92
C VAL A 426 -9.40 -0.54 26.90
N GLN A 427 -10.51 -0.64 27.61
CA GLN A 427 -10.88 -1.82 28.37
C GLN A 427 -11.81 -2.70 27.51
N PRO A 428 -11.52 -4.01 27.37
CA PRO A 428 -12.40 -4.91 26.64
C PRO A 428 -13.72 -5.08 27.39
N GLY A 429 -14.78 -5.36 26.65
CA GLY A 429 -16.08 -5.71 27.21
C GLY A 429 -16.70 -6.90 26.51
N ASP A 430 -17.98 -7.13 26.80
CA ASP A 430 -18.80 -8.17 26.20
C ASP A 430 -20.00 -7.57 25.45
N GLY A 431 -20.69 -8.40 24.68
CA GLY A 431 -21.86 -8.03 23.89
C GLY A 431 -21.61 -8.05 22.38
N ASP A 432 -22.59 -7.55 21.63
CA ASP A 432 -22.56 -7.54 20.17
C ASP A 432 -21.54 -6.54 19.63
N ALA A 433 -21.16 -6.72 18.36
CA ALA A 433 -20.24 -5.83 17.67
C ALA A 433 -20.77 -4.38 17.66
N ARG A 434 -19.90 -3.43 18.03
CA ARG A 434 -20.20 -2.00 18.06
C ARG A 434 -19.03 -1.22 17.46
N TYR A 435 -19.36 -0.18 16.71
CA TYR A 435 -18.39 0.63 15.96
C TYR A 435 -18.44 2.11 16.35
N ASP A 436 -19.31 2.50 17.27
CA ASP A 436 -19.50 3.87 17.74
C ASP A 436 -19.41 3.91 19.26
N PHE A 437 -18.50 4.72 19.78
CA PHE A 437 -18.18 4.81 21.19
C PHE A 437 -18.16 6.26 21.65
N VAL A 438 -18.44 6.44 22.94
CA VAL A 438 -18.22 7.71 23.64
C VAL A 438 -17.12 7.45 24.67
N ALA A 439 -16.02 8.18 24.57
CA ALA A 439 -14.93 8.05 25.52
C ALA A 439 -15.35 8.58 26.90
N LEU A 440 -14.89 7.89 27.94
CA LEU A 440 -15.02 8.36 29.31
C LEU A 440 -14.07 9.54 29.55
N SER A 441 -14.50 10.49 30.39
CA SER A 441 -13.69 11.66 30.76
C SER A 441 -12.54 11.35 31.71
N ALA A 442 -12.56 10.16 32.33
CA ALA A 442 -11.53 9.67 33.25
C ALA A 442 -11.42 8.14 33.10
N PRO A 443 -10.30 7.52 33.54
CA PRO A 443 -10.18 6.06 33.57
C PRO A 443 -11.37 5.43 34.28
N ALA A 444 -11.85 4.29 33.77
CA ALA A 444 -12.78 3.49 34.52
C ALA A 444 -12.08 3.07 35.84
N PRO A 445 -12.67 3.33 37.02
CA PRO A 445 -12.04 2.92 38.27
C PRO A 445 -11.81 1.42 38.24
N VAL A 446 -10.56 0.99 38.45
CA VAL A 446 -10.21 -0.42 38.61
C VAL A 446 -10.84 -0.86 39.91
N THR A 447 -12.12 -1.20 39.86
CA THR A 447 -12.96 -1.14 41.06
C THR A 447 -12.55 -2.22 42.05
N LYS A 448 -11.89 -3.30 41.62
CA LYS A 448 -11.31 -4.34 42.47
C LYS A 448 -10.15 -5.03 41.73
N PRO A 449 -8.90 -4.91 42.17
CA PRO A 449 -7.88 -5.89 41.81
C PRO A 449 -8.40 -7.31 42.10
N ASN A 450 -8.26 -8.23 41.15
CA ASN A 450 -8.74 -9.62 41.27
C ASN A 450 -7.95 -10.45 42.29
N THR A 451 -6.89 -9.88 42.86
CA THR A 451 -5.97 -10.49 43.83
C THR A 451 -5.85 -9.62 45.07
N GLY A 452 -5.67 -10.25 46.24
CA GLY A 452 -5.59 -9.54 47.53
C GLY A 452 -6.93 -9.29 48.20
N LEU A 453 -6.89 -8.58 49.32
CA LEU A 453 -8.05 -8.21 50.11
C LEU A 453 -8.46 -6.76 49.81
N ASN A 454 -9.68 -6.59 49.33
CA ASN A 454 -10.30 -5.31 49.05
C ASN A 454 -11.18 -4.91 50.23
N VAL A 455 -10.91 -3.77 50.86
CA VAL A 455 -11.69 -3.21 51.97
C VAL A 455 -12.19 -1.81 51.64
N VAL A 456 -13.24 -1.37 52.31
CA VAL A 456 -13.81 -0.03 52.17
C VAL A 456 -13.56 0.76 53.45
N LEU A 457 -12.98 1.94 53.34
CA LEU A 457 -12.75 2.83 54.47
C LEU A 457 -13.71 4.03 54.40
N LYS A 458 -14.49 4.22 55.46
CA LYS A 458 -15.42 5.35 55.62
C LYS A 458 -14.72 6.52 56.29
N SER A 459 -14.86 7.71 55.71
CA SER A 459 -14.35 8.97 56.27
C SER A 459 -15.37 10.09 56.06
N PRO A 460 -15.49 11.08 56.97
CA PRO A 460 -16.35 12.26 56.75
C PRO A 460 -15.93 13.11 55.53
N ARG A 461 -14.66 13.00 55.09
CA ARG A 461 -14.10 13.76 53.96
C ARG A 461 -12.91 13.02 53.33
N LEU A 462 -12.61 13.31 52.06
CA LEU A 462 -11.50 12.67 51.34
C LEU A 462 -10.11 13.10 51.85
N ALA A 463 -9.98 14.33 52.38
CA ALA A 463 -8.71 14.89 52.84
C ALA A 463 -7.59 14.82 51.77
N SER A 464 -6.41 14.30 52.11
CA SER A 464 -5.25 14.18 51.20
C SER A 464 -5.18 12.84 50.45
N ILE A 465 -6.28 12.07 50.46
CA ILE A 465 -6.33 10.74 49.85
C ILE A 465 -6.49 10.89 48.33
N ARG A 466 -5.73 10.09 47.59
CA ARG A 466 -5.77 9.98 46.13
C ARG A 466 -5.61 8.53 45.73
N GLU A 467 -6.07 8.19 44.53
CA GLU A 467 -5.82 6.87 43.95
C GLU A 467 -4.30 6.63 43.83
N GLY A 468 -3.87 5.39 44.10
CA GLY A 468 -2.46 4.99 44.15
C GLY A 468 -1.72 5.37 45.44
N LEU A 469 -2.37 6.04 46.41
CA LEU A 469 -1.76 6.31 47.71
C LEU A 469 -1.42 4.99 48.42
N ARG A 470 -0.23 4.90 49.01
CA ARG A 470 0.28 3.67 49.64
C ARG A 470 -0.42 3.37 50.96
N VAL A 471 -0.58 2.09 51.24
CA VAL A 471 -1.11 1.57 52.49
C VAL A 471 0.00 0.87 53.26
N TYR A 472 0.15 1.19 54.54
CA TYR A 472 1.26 0.76 55.37
C TYR A 472 0.79 -0.10 56.55
N TYR A 473 1.59 -1.14 56.85
CA TYR A 473 1.54 -1.87 58.10
C TYR A 473 2.93 -1.83 58.73
N ARG A 474 3.07 -1.21 59.91
CA ARG A 474 4.37 -1.00 60.57
C ARG A 474 5.42 -0.39 59.63
N ASP A 475 5.03 0.66 58.93
CA ASP A 475 5.86 1.40 57.95
C ASP A 475 6.29 0.59 56.71
N ILE A 476 5.78 -0.62 56.52
CA ILE A 476 5.99 -1.42 55.31
C ILE A 476 4.80 -1.22 54.38
N VAL A 477 5.05 -0.97 53.10
CA VAL A 477 4.01 -0.88 52.07
C VAL A 477 3.40 -2.26 51.86
N VAL A 478 2.09 -2.37 52.05
CA VAL A 478 1.33 -3.63 51.95
C VAL A 478 0.13 -3.54 51.01
N GLY A 479 -0.12 -2.38 50.41
CA GLY A 479 -1.25 -2.17 49.53
C GLY A 479 -1.36 -0.74 49.01
N SER A 480 -2.48 -0.42 48.38
CA SER A 480 -2.76 0.90 47.83
C SER A 480 -4.25 1.25 47.82
N VAL A 481 -4.55 2.54 47.73
CA VAL A 481 -5.88 3.08 47.47
C VAL A 481 -6.22 2.86 45.99
N THR A 482 -7.30 2.15 45.71
CA THR A 482 -7.75 1.82 44.34
C THR A 482 -8.84 2.75 43.82
N GLY A 483 -9.39 3.61 44.67
CA GLY A 483 -10.39 4.60 44.27
C GLY A 483 -11.12 5.19 45.46
N TYR A 484 -12.04 6.11 45.19
CA TYR A 484 -12.93 6.68 46.20
C TYR A 484 -14.18 7.26 45.54
N GLU A 485 -15.27 7.35 46.30
CA GLU A 485 -16.52 7.99 45.87
C GLU A 485 -17.28 8.59 47.05
N LEU A 486 -18.29 9.42 46.76
CA LEU A 486 -19.24 9.86 47.78
C LEU A 486 -20.14 8.69 48.17
N GLY A 487 -20.41 8.56 49.47
CA GLY A 487 -21.41 7.63 49.97
C GLY A 487 -22.80 7.95 49.40
N PRO A 488 -23.74 6.99 49.38
CA PRO A 488 -25.06 7.17 48.76
C PRO A 488 -25.87 8.36 49.26
N MET A 489 -25.62 8.80 50.50
CA MET A 489 -26.26 9.96 51.13
C MET A 489 -25.40 11.24 51.10
N ALA A 490 -24.21 11.18 50.48
CA ALA A 490 -23.24 12.26 50.34
C ALA A 490 -22.73 12.87 51.67
N ASP A 491 -22.92 12.19 52.80
CA ASP A 491 -22.49 12.56 54.15
C ASP A 491 -21.14 11.93 54.56
N GLU A 492 -20.67 10.96 53.78
CA GLU A 492 -19.38 10.30 53.95
C GLU A 492 -18.69 10.07 52.59
N VAL A 493 -17.40 9.78 52.65
CA VAL A 493 -16.57 9.33 51.52
C VAL A 493 -16.21 7.87 51.74
N LEU A 494 -16.42 7.06 50.72
CA LEU A 494 -16.00 5.67 50.67
C LEU A 494 -14.66 5.60 49.95
N VAL A 495 -13.62 5.12 50.63
CA VAL A 495 -12.27 4.94 50.08
C VAL A 495 -12.02 3.45 49.85
N TYR A 496 -11.74 3.06 48.62
CA TYR A 496 -11.45 1.69 48.25
C TYR A 496 -9.98 1.39 48.40
N VAL A 497 -9.65 0.33 49.13
CA VAL A 497 -8.27 -0.07 49.44
C VAL A 497 -8.06 -1.53 49.09
N ASN A 498 -6.97 -1.83 48.40
CA ASN A 498 -6.50 -3.20 48.19
C ASN A 498 -5.23 -3.46 49.02
N ILE A 499 -5.24 -4.57 49.76
CA ILE A 499 -4.10 -5.12 50.49
C ILE A 499 -3.59 -6.33 49.72
N GLU A 500 -2.33 -6.28 49.31
CA GLU A 500 -1.72 -7.28 48.42
C GLU A 500 -1.36 -8.57 49.18
N PRO A 501 -1.45 -9.76 48.57
CA PRO A 501 -0.87 -10.97 49.15
C PRO A 501 0.66 -10.82 49.29
N PRO A 502 1.28 -11.32 50.38
CA PRO A 502 0.69 -12.14 51.44
C PRO A 502 0.15 -11.35 52.65
N TYR A 503 -0.03 -10.03 52.52
CA TYR A 503 -0.39 -9.14 53.64
C TYR A 503 -1.89 -9.05 53.91
N ASP A 504 -2.72 -9.59 53.02
CA ASP A 504 -4.17 -9.65 53.15
C ASP A 504 -4.63 -10.25 54.49
N VAL A 505 -3.85 -11.21 55.03
CA VAL A 505 -4.09 -11.85 56.33
C VAL A 505 -3.87 -10.94 57.55
N LEU A 506 -3.26 -9.76 57.38
CA LEU A 506 -2.98 -8.83 58.47
C LEU A 506 -4.22 -8.06 58.92
N VAL A 507 -5.23 -7.93 58.05
CA VAL A 507 -6.49 -7.25 58.38
C VAL A 507 -7.44 -8.22 59.06
N ARG A 508 -7.87 -7.88 60.27
CA ARG A 508 -8.74 -8.70 61.13
C ARG A 508 -9.90 -7.87 61.65
N PRO A 509 -10.96 -8.51 62.20
CA PRO A 509 -11.97 -7.78 62.96
C PRO A 509 -11.31 -6.90 64.03
N GLY A 510 -11.64 -5.61 64.02
CA GLY A 510 -11.07 -4.62 64.95
C GLY A 510 -9.81 -3.90 64.46
N THR A 511 -9.29 -4.20 63.26
CA THR A 511 -8.25 -3.38 62.62
C THR A 511 -8.67 -1.91 62.57
N ARG A 512 -7.70 -1.01 62.78
CA ARG A 512 -7.89 0.45 62.77
C ARG A 512 -7.01 1.06 61.69
N PHE A 513 -7.63 1.86 60.81
CA PHE A 513 -6.95 2.57 59.73
C PHE A 513 -6.90 4.06 60.04
N TRP A 514 -5.77 4.71 59.80
CA TRP A 514 -5.65 6.16 59.95
C TRP A 514 -4.88 6.79 58.79
N ASN A 515 -5.10 8.08 58.58
CA ASN A 515 -4.28 8.86 57.66
C ASN A 515 -2.89 9.07 58.26
N ALA A 516 -1.86 8.57 57.59
CA ALA A 516 -0.45 8.76 57.96
C ALA A 516 0.18 10.01 57.32
N SER A 517 -0.63 10.81 56.62
CA SER A 517 -0.20 12.05 55.96
C SER A 517 -0.39 13.24 56.89
N GLY A 518 0.70 13.76 57.48
CA GLY A 518 0.66 15.01 58.25
C GLY A 518 1.85 15.16 59.20
N VAL A 519 2.18 16.41 59.53
CA VAL A 519 3.10 16.75 60.63
C VAL A 519 2.23 17.21 61.80
N ASN A 520 2.11 16.39 62.85
CA ASN A 520 1.51 16.83 64.12
C ASN A 520 2.60 17.48 64.97
N ILE A 521 2.51 18.80 65.15
CA ILE A 521 3.39 19.56 66.06
C ILE A 521 2.57 19.96 67.29
N ASP A 522 2.80 19.28 68.41
CA ASP A 522 2.26 19.69 69.70
C ASP A 522 3.17 20.77 70.31
N VAL A 523 2.65 21.99 70.44
CA VAL A 523 3.35 23.12 71.08
C VAL A 523 2.65 23.48 72.38
N GLY A 524 3.24 23.10 73.51
CA GLY A 524 2.78 23.52 74.85
C GLY A 524 3.69 24.59 75.46
N LEU A 525 3.09 25.63 76.04
CA LEU A 525 3.81 26.78 76.66
C LEU A 525 4.76 26.38 77.81
N PHE A 526 4.57 25.19 78.41
CA PHE A 526 5.38 24.69 79.53
C PHE A 526 6.05 23.31 79.28
N SER A 527 5.73 22.64 78.15
CA SER A 527 6.20 21.27 77.84
C SER A 527 7.27 21.20 76.76
N GLY A 528 7.58 22.32 76.09
CA GLY A 528 8.44 22.34 74.90
C GLY A 528 7.75 21.74 73.66
N ALA A 529 8.43 21.78 72.52
CA ALA A 529 7.96 21.18 71.27
C ALA A 529 8.35 19.70 71.22
N SER A 530 7.37 18.80 71.10
CA SER A 530 7.60 17.38 70.88
C SER A 530 7.32 17.04 69.42
N ILE A 531 8.34 16.59 68.69
CA ILE A 531 8.20 16.16 67.29
C ILE A 531 8.20 14.63 67.26
N LYS A 532 7.02 14.03 67.03
CA LYS A 532 6.91 12.60 66.74
C LYS A 532 7.12 12.41 65.23
N THR A 533 8.30 11.95 64.81
CA THR A 533 8.60 11.72 63.40
C THR A 533 8.28 10.27 63.02
N GLU A 534 7.23 10.07 62.21
CA GLU A 534 7.15 8.88 61.36
C GLU A 534 8.25 8.95 60.26
N SER A 535 8.44 7.87 59.49
CA SER A 535 9.50 7.81 58.47
C SER A 535 9.42 9.03 57.52
N LEU A 536 10.58 9.58 57.14
CA LEU A 536 10.65 10.76 56.26
C LEU A 536 9.93 10.54 54.91
N GLU A 537 9.82 9.29 54.46
CA GLU A 537 9.10 8.91 53.24
C GLU A 537 7.58 8.99 53.42
N SER A 538 7.05 8.59 54.58
CA SER A 538 5.61 8.68 54.92
C SER A 538 5.12 10.12 54.96
N ILE A 539 5.96 11.02 55.48
CA ILE A 539 5.67 12.46 55.62
C ILE A 539 5.60 13.16 54.25
N LEU A 540 6.42 12.75 53.27
CA LEU A 540 6.49 13.38 51.95
C LEU A 540 5.51 12.78 50.93
N ALA A 541 5.26 11.47 50.97
CA ALA A 541 4.40 10.78 50.02
C ALA A 541 2.93 10.71 50.46
N GLY A 542 2.66 10.80 51.77
CA GLY A 542 1.37 10.51 52.38
C GLY A 542 1.04 9.01 52.37
N GLY A 543 -0.02 8.63 53.08
CA GLY A 543 -0.40 7.23 53.22
C GLY A 543 -1.62 6.98 54.08
N ILE A 544 -2.09 5.73 54.03
CA ILE A 544 -2.99 5.16 55.02
C ILE A 544 -2.21 4.11 55.80
N SER A 545 -2.18 4.19 57.13
CA SER A 545 -1.57 3.17 57.96
C SER A 545 -2.64 2.40 58.71
N PHE A 546 -2.35 1.15 59.08
CA PHE A 546 -3.24 0.38 59.96
C PHE A 546 -2.51 -0.45 61.00
N ALA A 547 -3.24 -0.77 62.06
CA ALA A 547 -2.82 -1.67 63.12
C ALA A 547 -3.96 -2.64 63.47
N THR A 548 -3.57 -3.84 63.86
CA THR A 548 -4.50 -4.92 64.21
C THR A 548 -4.35 -5.22 65.71
N PRO A 549 -5.45 -5.29 66.48
CA PRO A 549 -5.38 -5.48 67.92
C PRO A 549 -4.82 -6.84 68.32
N GLU A 550 -4.23 -6.91 69.50
CA GLU A 550 -3.85 -8.18 70.12
C GLU A 550 -5.11 -8.91 70.62
N THR A 551 -5.47 -10.01 69.98
CA THR A 551 -6.57 -10.88 70.42
C THR A 551 -6.00 -12.20 70.95
N ARG A 552 -6.50 -12.66 72.11
CA ARG A 552 -6.11 -13.98 72.67
C ARG A 552 -6.69 -15.15 71.86
N GLN A 553 -7.69 -14.89 71.02
CA GLN A 553 -8.30 -15.85 70.11
C GLN A 553 -7.98 -15.45 68.68
N SER A 554 -7.53 -16.42 67.87
CA SER A 554 -7.29 -16.21 66.45
C SER A 554 -8.63 -15.94 65.74
N THR A 555 -8.90 -14.68 65.41
CA THR A 555 -10.06 -14.31 64.59
C THR A 555 -9.77 -14.61 63.12
N ALA A 556 -10.77 -15.05 62.36
CA ALA A 556 -10.61 -15.28 60.92
C ALA A 556 -10.23 -13.96 60.20
N PRO A 557 -9.51 -14.02 59.06
CA PRO A 557 -9.29 -12.85 58.21
C PRO A 557 -10.63 -12.26 57.78
N VAL A 558 -10.68 -10.94 57.58
CA VAL A 558 -11.89 -10.30 57.05
C VAL A 558 -12.10 -10.65 55.57
N GLN A 559 -13.33 -10.52 55.10
CA GLN A 559 -13.69 -10.82 53.73
C GLN A 559 -13.59 -9.57 52.84
N ASN A 560 -13.55 -9.79 51.52
CA ASN A 560 -13.62 -8.71 50.54
C ASN A 560 -14.89 -7.86 50.76
N GLY A 561 -14.73 -6.54 50.75
CA GLY A 561 -15.80 -5.57 50.96
C GLY A 561 -16.04 -5.21 52.43
N GLU A 562 -15.28 -5.76 53.37
CA GLU A 562 -15.38 -5.37 54.79
C GLU A 562 -15.15 -3.86 54.95
N VAL A 563 -15.97 -3.23 55.79
CA VAL A 563 -16.00 -1.79 55.97
C VAL A 563 -15.32 -1.39 57.29
N PHE A 564 -14.39 -0.45 57.23
CA PHE A 564 -13.70 0.12 58.38
C PHE A 564 -13.85 1.64 58.44
N THR A 565 -13.60 2.22 59.60
CA THR A 565 -13.47 3.67 59.75
C THR A 565 -12.03 4.10 59.47
N LEU A 566 -11.87 5.15 58.65
CA LEU A 566 -10.60 5.83 58.47
C LEU A 566 -10.51 7.01 59.45
N TYR A 567 -9.60 6.90 60.41
CA TYR A 567 -9.36 7.95 61.40
C TYR A 567 -8.40 9.01 60.85
N SER A 568 -8.52 10.24 61.36
CA SER A 568 -7.62 11.33 60.98
C SER A 568 -6.19 11.14 61.49
N GLU A 569 -6.03 10.43 62.61
CA GLU A 569 -4.75 10.22 63.29
C GLU A 569 -4.75 8.88 64.05
N ALA A 570 -3.56 8.39 64.40
CA ALA A 570 -3.40 7.19 65.20
C ALA A 570 -3.67 7.45 66.69
N ASN A 571 -4.40 6.55 67.35
CA ASN A 571 -4.40 6.49 68.81
C ASN A 571 -3.10 5.83 69.31
N GLU A 572 -2.50 6.36 70.37
CA GLU A 572 -1.26 5.83 70.96
C GLU A 572 -1.35 4.35 71.35
N GLU A 573 -2.52 3.84 71.71
CA GLU A 573 -2.71 2.43 72.04
C GLU A 573 -2.53 1.52 70.83
N TRP A 574 -2.99 1.95 69.65
CA TRP A 574 -2.90 1.15 68.42
C TRP A 574 -1.45 0.92 68.01
N LEU A 575 -0.60 1.92 68.21
CA LEU A 575 0.83 1.87 67.93
C LEU A 575 1.58 0.88 68.85
N ARG A 576 0.98 0.51 70.00
CA ARG A 576 1.56 -0.45 70.94
C ARG A 576 1.17 -1.89 70.65
N TRP A 577 0.21 -2.14 69.76
CA TRP A 577 -0.27 -3.49 69.44
C TRP A 577 0.80 -4.34 68.73
N LYS A 578 1.03 -5.55 69.25
CA LYS A 578 1.99 -6.52 68.72
C LYS A 578 1.35 -7.90 68.49
N PRO A 579 0.32 -8.02 67.63
CA PRO A 579 -0.27 -9.31 67.31
C PRO A 579 0.74 -10.21 66.60
N ARG A 580 0.62 -11.53 66.79
CA ARG A 580 1.39 -12.55 66.07
C ARG A 580 0.52 -13.15 64.98
N ILE A 581 0.70 -12.68 63.74
CA ILE A 581 -0.05 -13.13 62.56
C ILE A 581 0.94 -13.76 61.57
N SER A 582 0.67 -14.99 61.11
CA SER A 582 1.47 -15.65 60.07
C SER A 582 1.17 -15.05 58.70
N LEU A 583 2.22 -14.74 57.93
CA LEU A 583 2.16 -14.35 56.51
C LEU A 583 2.37 -15.56 55.56
N LYS A 584 2.58 -16.75 56.11
CA LYS A 584 2.77 -18.00 55.36
C LYS A 584 1.46 -18.73 55.18
#